data_AF-A0A6J0UC94-F1
#
_entry.id   AF-A0A6J0UC94-F1
#
_cell.length_a   1.000
_cell.length_b   1.000
_cell.length_c   1.000
_cell.angle_alpha   90.00
_cell.angle_beta   90.00
_cell.angle_gamma   90.00
#
_symmetry.space_group_name_H-M   'P 1'
#
loop_
_entity.id
_entity.type
_entity.pdbx_description
1 polymer ?
#
loop_
_entity_poly.entity_id
_entity_poly.type
_entity_poly.pdbx_seq_one_letter_code
_entity_poly.pdbx_strand_id
1 'polypeptide(L)'
;MSLSAYHKNCHTLKSRVEREESEEEPVKDNMMPRRSAKSHERRKQASPETEQDCPDDPHLIKVWVPKGLKKVASRITESDVILDEFGKITAKYRQGVESKICRKAIDSFYAGFKDQLIKAITDAEELKNAKLKNTKIIRTTNKKRQHLIEVKEELIRTEPQLKKLERERAELKGKISSLRNAVQLVTDLKDLQQKYANERKENQQEKVVYGVSSLPALLVESRRILGAEGHFRSINAKLEQALDLQKKN
;
A
#
# COMPACT_ATOMS: atom_id res chain seq x y z
N MET A 1 62.68 -31.18 -42.49
CA MET A 1 61.30 -30.62 -42.50
C MET A 1 60.34 -31.79 -42.35
N SER A 2 59.38 -31.89 -41.42
CA SER A 2 59.01 -31.12 -40.24
C SER A 2 58.20 -32.07 -39.34
N LEU A 3 58.70 -32.28 -38.12
CA LEU A 3 57.99 -32.31 -36.83
C LEU A 3 56.66 -33.10 -36.68
N SER A 4 56.78 -34.19 -35.92
CA SER A 4 55.72 -34.94 -35.23
C SER A 4 54.99 -34.08 -34.19
N ALA A 5 53.66 -33.99 -34.31
CA ALA A 5 52.79 -33.23 -33.41
C ALA A 5 52.43 -34.03 -32.14
N TYR A 6 52.74 -33.42 -31.00
CA TYR A 6 52.30 -33.83 -29.66
C TYR A 6 50.77 -33.73 -29.51
N HIS A 7 50.12 -34.82 -29.09
CA HIS A 7 48.74 -34.80 -28.58
C HIS A 7 48.74 -34.44 -27.08
N LYS A 8 48.16 -33.29 -26.73
CA LYS A 8 47.80 -32.92 -25.35
C LYS A 8 46.35 -33.31 -25.09
N ASN A 9 46.13 -34.32 -24.23
CA ASN A 9 44.83 -34.60 -23.65
C ASN A 9 44.55 -33.61 -22.51
N CYS A 10 43.65 -32.65 -22.74
CA CYS A 10 43.05 -31.83 -21.68
C CYS A 10 41.73 -32.47 -21.25
N HIS A 11 41.68 -33.01 -20.03
CA HIS A 11 40.44 -33.39 -19.38
C HIS A 11 39.74 -32.14 -18.83
N THR A 12 38.60 -31.79 -19.43
CA THR A 12 37.64 -30.81 -18.90
C THR A 12 36.74 -31.50 -17.88
N LEU A 13 36.88 -31.15 -16.59
CA LEU A 13 35.90 -31.52 -15.57
C LEU A 13 34.71 -30.54 -15.64
N LYS A 14 33.58 -31.04 -16.17
CA LYS A 14 32.25 -30.44 -16.05
C LYS A 14 31.83 -30.44 -14.57
N SER A 15 31.68 -29.27 -13.95
CA SER A 15 30.93 -29.17 -12.69
C SER A 15 29.44 -29.00 -13.00
N ARG A 16 28.66 -29.95 -12.47
CA ARG A 16 27.20 -30.00 -12.52
C ARG A 16 26.69 -29.13 -11.35
N VAL A 17 26.00 -28.04 -11.68
CA VAL A 17 25.27 -27.22 -10.71
C VAL A 17 23.97 -27.96 -10.41
N GLU A 18 23.86 -28.53 -9.22
CA GLU A 18 22.58 -28.98 -8.67
C GLU A 18 21.97 -27.85 -7.86
N ARG A 19 20.76 -27.48 -8.29
CA ARG A 19 19.88 -26.49 -7.70
C ARG A 19 19.17 -27.19 -6.54
N GLU A 20 19.56 -26.88 -5.31
CA GLU A 20 18.75 -27.23 -4.14
C GLU A 20 17.74 -26.10 -3.88
N GLU A 21 16.51 -26.43 -4.23
CA GLU A 21 15.26 -25.78 -3.84
C GLU A 21 15.08 -26.01 -2.34
N SER A 22 15.00 -24.93 -1.55
CA SER A 22 14.83 -25.02 -0.10
C SER A 22 13.49 -24.41 0.26
N GLU A 23 12.66 -25.27 0.85
CA GLU A 23 11.28 -25.06 1.28
C GLU A 23 11.18 -23.90 2.28
N GLU A 24 10.27 -22.95 2.01
CA GLU A 24 9.88 -21.91 2.97
C GLU A 24 8.76 -22.43 3.88
N GLU A 25 9.03 -22.56 5.18
CA GLU A 25 7.99 -22.74 6.20
C GLU A 25 7.20 -21.43 6.46
N PRO A 26 5.92 -21.51 6.84
CA PRO A 26 5.03 -20.36 6.87
C PRO A 26 5.21 -19.50 8.13
N VAL A 27 5.61 -18.25 7.95
CA VAL A 27 5.60 -17.23 9.00
C VAL A 27 4.15 -16.90 9.35
N LYS A 28 3.77 -17.18 10.60
CA LYS A 28 2.45 -16.85 11.17
C LYS A 28 2.28 -15.34 11.22
N ASP A 29 1.24 -14.89 10.53
CA ASP A 29 0.82 -13.50 10.39
C ASP A 29 0.27 -12.98 11.73
N ASN A 30 1.08 -12.24 12.49
CA ASN A 30 0.65 -11.59 13.72
C ASN A 30 -0.03 -10.26 13.36
N MET A 31 -1.32 -10.35 13.04
CA MET A 31 -2.17 -9.20 12.76
C MET A 31 -2.49 -8.45 14.06
N MET A 32 -1.94 -7.24 14.22
CA MET A 32 -2.23 -6.36 15.36
C MET A 32 -3.69 -5.85 15.30
N PRO A 33 -4.39 -5.72 16.44
CA PRO A 33 -5.82 -5.40 16.44
C PRO A 33 -6.06 -3.92 16.12
N ARG A 34 -6.89 -3.66 15.09
CA ARG A 34 -7.45 -2.33 14.80
C ARG A 34 -8.34 -1.88 15.96
N ARG A 35 -7.98 -0.77 16.61
CA ARG A 35 -8.85 -0.08 17.59
C ARG A 35 -10.11 0.42 16.89
N SER A 36 -11.24 -0.23 17.14
CA SER A 36 -12.56 0.22 16.70
C SER A 36 -13.00 1.46 17.49
N ALA A 37 -13.13 2.60 16.82
CA ALA A 37 -13.80 3.77 17.37
C ALA A 37 -15.31 3.46 17.54
N LYS A 38 -15.79 3.63 18.77
CA LYS A 38 -17.17 3.37 19.20
C LYS A 38 -18.16 4.23 18.40
N SER A 39 -19.07 3.57 17.69
CA SER A 39 -20.24 4.18 17.07
C SER A 39 -21.37 4.27 18.11
N HIS A 40 -21.80 5.48 18.44
CA HIS A 40 -22.99 5.71 19.26
C HIS A 40 -24.26 5.37 18.46
N GLU A 41 -24.84 4.20 18.71
CA GLU A 41 -26.20 3.86 18.29
C GLU A 41 -27.21 4.70 19.09
N ARG A 42 -27.84 5.68 18.43
CA ARG A 42 -29.05 6.30 18.95
C ARG A 42 -30.22 5.36 18.73
N ARG A 43 -30.70 4.79 19.84
CA ARG A 43 -31.95 4.04 19.96
C ARG A 43 -33.12 4.84 19.38
N LYS A 44 -33.87 4.23 18.47
CA LYS A 44 -35.23 4.66 18.09
C LYS A 44 -36.15 4.39 19.29
N GLN A 45 -36.83 5.42 19.77
CA GLN A 45 -38.04 5.26 20.59
C GLN A 45 -39.24 5.52 19.69
N ALA A 46 -40.15 4.54 19.67
CA ALA A 46 -41.48 4.62 19.08
C ALA A 46 -42.50 4.57 20.22
N SER A 47 -43.51 5.44 20.18
CA SER A 47 -44.78 5.34 20.94
C SER A 47 -45.72 6.47 20.48
N PRO A 48 -47.04 6.39 20.70
CA PRO A 48 -47.98 5.47 20.05
C PRO A 48 -49.02 6.24 19.22
N GLU A 49 -49.74 5.48 18.40
CA GLU A 49 -50.94 5.91 17.68
C GLU A 49 -52.01 6.44 18.65
N THR A 50 -52.61 7.58 18.33
CA THR A 50 -53.91 7.98 18.87
C THR A 50 -54.76 8.33 17.67
N GLU A 51 -55.68 7.43 17.36
CA GLU A 51 -56.83 7.68 16.51
C GLU A 51 -57.62 8.82 17.14
N GLN A 52 -57.77 9.92 16.41
CA GLN A 52 -58.73 10.95 16.77
C GLN A 52 -59.55 11.29 15.54
N ASP A 53 -60.82 10.94 15.67
CA ASP A 53 -61.92 11.11 14.73
C ASP A 53 -62.21 12.59 14.46
N CYS A 54 -62.80 12.85 13.28
CA CYS A 54 -62.98 14.15 12.61
C CYS A 54 -63.69 15.25 13.44
N PRO A 55 -63.59 16.51 12.95
CA PRO A 55 -64.80 17.05 12.33
C PRO A 55 -64.54 17.73 10.98
N ASP A 56 -65.52 17.56 10.08
CA ASP A 56 -65.64 18.16 8.76
C ASP A 56 -65.32 19.67 8.77
N ASP A 57 -64.25 20.06 8.07
CA ASP A 57 -63.89 21.46 7.80
C ASP A 57 -64.62 21.93 6.52
N PRO A 58 -65.44 23.00 6.58
CA PRO A 58 -66.13 23.56 5.41
C PRO A 58 -65.22 24.21 4.36
N HIS A 59 -63.89 24.24 4.56
CA HIS A 59 -62.94 24.89 3.65
C HIS A 59 -62.10 23.92 2.82
N LEU A 60 -62.71 22.85 2.32
CA LEU A 60 -62.16 22.02 1.23
C LEU A 60 -62.11 22.81 -0.09
N ILE A 61 -61.17 23.75 -0.19
CA ILE A 61 -60.71 24.29 -1.47
C ILE A 61 -60.12 23.11 -2.23
N LYS A 62 -60.67 22.84 -3.41
CA LYS A 62 -60.32 21.70 -4.25
C LYS A 62 -58.93 21.93 -4.85
N VAL A 63 -57.89 21.69 -4.06
CA VAL A 63 -56.49 21.87 -4.45
C VAL A 63 -56.19 20.96 -5.64
N TRP A 64 -55.64 21.55 -6.70
CA TRP A 64 -55.22 20.83 -7.90
C TRP A 64 -53.99 19.96 -7.56
N VAL A 65 -54.17 18.65 -7.55
CA VAL A 65 -53.07 17.68 -7.38
C VAL A 65 -52.58 17.23 -8.76
N PRO A 66 -51.30 17.46 -9.12
CA PRO A 66 -50.72 16.92 -10.34
C PRO A 66 -50.75 15.38 -10.31
N LYS A 67 -51.25 14.78 -11.39
CA LYS A 67 -51.43 13.33 -11.51
C LYS A 67 -50.05 12.65 -11.66
N GLY A 68 -49.50 12.11 -10.56
CA GLY A 68 -48.27 11.32 -10.58
C GLY A 68 -47.43 11.31 -9.30
N LEU A 69 -47.62 12.26 -8.38
CA LEU A 69 -46.88 12.24 -7.10
C LEU A 69 -47.71 11.59 -5.99
N LYS A 70 -47.11 10.59 -5.36
CA LYS A 70 -47.66 9.89 -4.19
C LYS A 70 -47.93 10.88 -3.07
N LYS A 71 -49.10 10.72 -2.44
CA LYS A 71 -49.60 11.45 -1.27
C LYS A 71 -48.51 11.71 -0.23
N VAL A 72 -47.90 12.88 -0.29
CA VAL A 72 -47.39 13.57 0.90
C VAL A 72 -48.50 14.54 1.25
N ALA A 73 -48.96 14.55 2.50
CA ALA A 73 -49.92 15.54 2.98
C ALA A 73 -49.41 16.94 2.58
N SER A 74 -49.96 17.48 1.51
CA SER A 74 -49.36 18.59 0.79
C SER A 74 -49.64 19.85 1.58
N ARG A 75 -48.62 20.42 2.21
CA ARG A 75 -48.67 21.84 2.59
C ARG A 75 -49.00 22.60 1.31
N ILE A 76 -50.11 23.33 1.33
CA ILE A 76 -50.48 24.25 0.26
C ILE A 76 -49.27 25.15 0.00
N THR A 77 -48.69 25.06 -1.18
CA THR A 77 -47.53 25.89 -1.54
C THR A 77 -48.02 27.23 -2.08
N GLU A 78 -47.20 28.27 -1.97
CA GLU A 78 -47.53 29.60 -2.53
C GLU A 78 -47.91 29.51 -4.02
N SER A 79 -47.26 28.61 -4.77
CA SER A 79 -47.57 28.36 -6.17
C SER A 79 -48.95 27.74 -6.40
N ASP A 80 -49.44 26.90 -5.48
CA ASP A 80 -50.79 26.33 -5.55
C ASP A 80 -51.85 27.42 -5.33
N VAL A 81 -51.60 28.34 -4.38
CA VAL A 81 -52.47 29.51 -4.14
C VAL A 81 -52.49 30.43 -5.34
N ILE A 82 -51.32 30.73 -5.92
CA ILE A 82 -51.20 31.57 -7.12
C ILE A 82 -51.95 30.94 -8.28
N LEU A 83 -51.81 29.62 -8.51
CA LEU A 83 -52.46 28.95 -9.64
C LEU A 83 -53.99 28.90 -9.47
N ASP A 84 -54.47 28.72 -8.24
CA ASP A 84 -55.91 28.75 -7.91
C ASP A 84 -56.50 30.16 -8.11
N GLU A 85 -55.90 31.20 -7.55
CA GLU A 85 -56.37 32.58 -7.73
C GLU A 85 -56.26 33.05 -9.19
N PHE A 86 -55.16 32.73 -9.86
CA PHE A 86 -55.00 33.04 -11.27
C PHE A 86 -56.04 32.31 -12.14
N GLY A 87 -56.37 31.07 -11.79
CA GLY A 87 -57.45 30.31 -12.42
C GLY A 87 -58.81 30.99 -12.24
N LYS A 88 -59.12 31.46 -11.03
CA LYS A 88 -60.37 32.21 -10.74
C LYS A 88 -60.43 33.51 -11.56
N ILE A 89 -59.34 34.27 -11.62
CA ILE A 89 -59.26 35.52 -12.39
C ILE A 89 -59.45 35.24 -13.88
N THR A 90 -58.76 34.24 -14.41
CA THR A 90 -58.86 33.83 -15.82
C THR A 90 -60.28 33.39 -16.17
N ALA A 91 -60.94 32.63 -15.29
CA ALA A 91 -62.31 32.17 -15.49
C ALA A 91 -63.31 33.35 -15.52
N LYS A 92 -63.17 34.31 -14.59
CA LYS A 92 -63.99 35.53 -14.54
C LYS A 92 -63.80 36.39 -15.80
N TYR A 93 -62.55 36.62 -16.22
CA TYR A 93 -62.24 37.39 -17.42
C TYR A 93 -62.80 36.72 -18.68
N ARG A 94 -62.62 35.41 -18.82
CA ARG A 94 -63.15 34.61 -19.92
C ARG A 94 -64.68 34.69 -20.04
N GLN A 95 -65.39 34.73 -18.92
CA GLN A 95 -66.85 34.83 -18.89
C GLN A 95 -67.35 36.16 -19.47
N GLY A 96 -66.60 37.26 -19.25
CA GLY A 96 -66.93 38.58 -19.78
C GLY A 96 -66.56 38.81 -21.25
N VAL A 97 -65.83 37.90 -21.88
CA VAL A 97 -65.42 38.03 -23.30
C VAL A 97 -66.44 37.37 -24.20
N GLU A 98 -67.04 38.09 -25.16
CA GLU A 98 -68.05 37.54 -26.07
C GLU A 98 -67.45 36.70 -27.21
N SER A 99 -66.23 37.03 -27.64
CA SER A 99 -65.54 36.34 -28.74
C SER A 99 -65.09 34.93 -28.37
N LYS A 100 -65.58 33.92 -29.10
CA LYS A 100 -65.18 32.52 -28.96
C LYS A 100 -63.67 32.31 -29.23
N ILE A 101 -63.10 33.07 -30.15
CA ILE A 101 -61.67 32.98 -30.50
C ILE A 101 -60.82 33.50 -29.34
N CYS A 102 -61.21 34.64 -28.75
CA CYS A 102 -60.51 35.22 -27.61
C CYS A 102 -60.62 34.32 -26.36
N ARG A 103 -61.76 33.68 -26.10
CA ARG A 103 -61.89 32.68 -25.03
C ARG A 103 -60.92 31.51 -25.18
N LYS A 104 -60.75 30.99 -26.40
CA LYS A 104 -59.78 29.92 -26.69
C LYS A 104 -58.33 30.38 -26.48
N ALA A 105 -58.01 31.63 -26.87
CA ALA A 105 -56.68 32.18 -26.64
C ALA A 105 -56.37 32.30 -25.13
N ILE A 106 -57.35 32.72 -24.32
CA ILE A 106 -57.24 32.79 -22.86
C ILE A 106 -57.02 31.39 -22.26
N ASP A 107 -57.80 30.39 -22.69
CA ASP A 107 -57.66 29.00 -22.23
C ASP A 107 -56.26 28.43 -22.58
N SER A 108 -55.79 28.70 -23.81
CA SER A 108 -54.45 28.28 -24.25
C SER A 108 -53.34 28.96 -23.46
N PHE A 109 -53.49 30.24 -23.15
CA PHE A 109 -52.53 30.99 -22.35
C PHE A 109 -52.46 30.45 -20.91
N TYR A 110 -53.61 30.21 -20.28
CA TYR A 110 -53.66 29.64 -18.93
C TYR A 110 -53.04 28.24 -18.87
N ALA A 111 -53.34 27.39 -19.86
CA ALA A 111 -52.72 26.07 -19.97
C ALA A 111 -51.19 26.18 -20.10
N GLY A 112 -50.70 27.04 -21.00
CA GLY A 112 -49.27 27.26 -21.18
C GLY A 112 -48.57 27.82 -19.93
N PHE A 113 -49.20 28.78 -19.24
CA PHE A 113 -48.69 29.33 -17.98
C PHE A 113 -48.61 28.26 -16.88
N LYS A 114 -49.69 27.47 -16.73
CA LYS A 114 -49.75 26.37 -15.75
C LYS A 114 -48.66 25.35 -16.00
N ASP A 115 -48.47 24.92 -17.24
CA ASP A 115 -47.44 23.95 -17.60
C ASP A 115 -46.03 24.48 -17.34
N GLN A 116 -45.79 25.76 -17.66
CA GLN A 116 -44.50 26.41 -17.36
C GLN A 116 -44.24 26.51 -15.85
N LEU A 117 -45.26 26.86 -15.05
CA LEU A 117 -45.13 26.95 -13.61
C LEU A 117 -44.82 25.59 -12.97
N ILE A 118 -45.55 24.54 -13.38
CA ILE A 118 -45.32 23.17 -12.91
C ILE A 118 -43.91 22.70 -13.27
N LYS A 119 -43.47 22.98 -14.51
CA LYS A 119 -42.11 22.66 -14.96
C LYS A 119 -41.06 23.38 -14.10
N ALA A 120 -41.22 24.68 -13.86
CA ALA A 120 -40.28 25.46 -13.06
C ALA A 120 -40.16 24.93 -11.62
N ILE A 121 -41.28 24.53 -11.00
CA ILE A 121 -41.29 23.92 -9.66
C ILE A 121 -40.52 22.59 -9.67
N THR A 122 -40.82 21.74 -10.65
CA THR A 122 -40.17 20.43 -10.79
C THR A 122 -38.66 20.58 -10.99
N ASP A 123 -38.24 21.46 -11.91
CA ASP A 123 -36.83 21.76 -12.20
C ASP A 123 -36.11 22.30 -10.94
N ALA A 124 -36.77 23.15 -10.15
CA ALA A 124 -36.22 23.69 -8.91
C ALA A 124 -36.02 22.61 -7.83
N GLU A 125 -36.96 21.69 -7.68
CA GLU A 125 -36.85 20.55 -6.76
C GLU A 125 -35.73 19.59 -7.18
N GLU A 126 -35.65 19.26 -8.47
CA GLU A 126 -34.58 18.46 -9.03
C GLU A 126 -33.20 19.09 -8.81
N LEU A 127 -33.09 20.41 -9.03
CA LEU A 127 -31.85 21.16 -8.78
C LEU A 127 -31.46 21.10 -7.30
N LYS A 128 -32.41 21.27 -6.38
CA LYS A 128 -32.17 21.17 -4.94
C LYS A 128 -31.68 19.77 -4.55
N ASN A 129 -32.30 18.73 -5.09
CA ASN A 129 -31.92 17.34 -4.86
C ASN A 129 -30.53 17.04 -5.44
N ALA A 130 -30.22 17.53 -6.64
CA ALA A 130 -28.91 17.40 -7.27
C ALA A 130 -27.80 18.10 -6.46
N LYS A 131 -28.05 19.32 -5.96
CA LYS A 131 -27.11 20.04 -5.07
C LYS A 131 -26.81 19.23 -3.82
N LEU A 132 -27.82 18.66 -3.17
CA LEU A 132 -27.64 17.83 -1.97
C LEU A 132 -26.82 16.56 -2.27
N LYS A 133 -27.10 15.89 -3.39
CA LYS A 133 -26.31 14.74 -3.86
C LYS A 133 -24.85 15.13 -4.13
N ASN A 134 -24.62 16.27 -4.76
CA ASN A 134 -23.27 16.77 -5.04
C ASN A 134 -22.48 17.03 -3.74
N THR A 135 -23.09 17.72 -2.76
CA THR A 135 -22.46 17.93 -1.44
C THR A 135 -22.13 16.60 -0.75
N LYS A 136 -23.00 15.60 -0.84
CA LYS A 136 -22.74 14.25 -0.29
C LYS A 136 -21.53 13.60 -0.97
N ILE A 137 -21.47 13.64 -2.30
CA ILE A 137 -20.35 13.10 -3.08
C ILE A 137 -19.04 13.79 -2.67
N ILE A 138 -19.00 15.13 -2.68
CA ILE A 138 -17.82 15.91 -2.28
C ILE A 138 -17.34 15.51 -0.87
N ARG A 139 -18.26 15.38 0.10
CA ARG A 139 -17.91 14.93 1.46
C ARG A 139 -17.30 13.53 1.45
N THR A 140 -17.88 12.58 0.73
CA THR A 140 -17.34 11.22 0.66
C THR A 140 -15.99 11.17 -0.06
N THR A 141 -15.81 11.95 -1.12
CA THR A 141 -14.56 12.08 -1.86
C THR A 141 -13.46 12.67 -0.97
N ASN A 142 -13.77 13.73 -0.21
CA ASN A 142 -12.81 14.33 0.72
C ASN A 142 -12.40 13.36 1.83
N LYS A 143 -13.34 12.58 2.37
CA LYS A 143 -13.01 11.51 3.34
C LYS A 143 -12.08 10.46 2.74
N LYS A 144 -12.36 9.99 1.53
CA LYS A 144 -11.49 9.03 0.82
C LYS A 144 -10.11 9.63 0.53
N ARG A 145 -10.05 10.90 0.13
CA ARG A 145 -8.80 11.63 -0.10
C ARG A 145 -7.96 11.74 1.16
N GLN A 146 -8.59 12.07 2.29
CA GLN A 146 -7.91 12.13 3.59
C GLN A 146 -7.35 10.77 3.99
N HIS A 147 -8.15 9.71 3.87
CA HIS A 147 -7.70 8.35 4.17
C HIS A 147 -6.53 7.90 3.27
N LEU A 148 -6.57 8.26 1.98
CA LEU A 148 -5.47 7.98 1.06
C LEU A 148 -4.16 8.67 1.49
N ILE A 149 -4.24 9.90 2.01
CA ILE A 149 -3.08 10.62 2.52
C ILE A 149 -2.52 9.91 3.75
N GLU A 150 -3.36 9.53 4.70
CA GLU A 150 -2.95 8.79 5.91
C GLU A 150 -2.24 7.47 5.55
N VAL A 151 -2.81 6.68 4.64
CA VAL A 151 -2.20 5.41 4.19
C VAL A 151 -0.86 5.66 3.49
N LYS A 152 -0.74 6.74 2.70
CA LYS A 152 0.54 7.10 2.07
C LYS A 152 1.59 7.51 3.10
N GLU A 153 1.21 8.26 4.12
CA GLU A 153 2.11 8.64 5.21
C GLU A 153 2.59 7.41 6.00
N GLU A 154 1.70 6.46 6.27
CA GLU A 154 2.05 5.18 6.89
C GLU A 154 3.04 4.40 6.01
N LEU A 155 2.77 4.29 4.70
CA LEU A 155 3.66 3.63 3.75
C LEU A 155 5.07 4.24 3.75
N ILE A 156 5.17 5.58 3.69
CA ILE A 156 6.44 6.31 3.72
C ILE A 156 7.21 6.03 5.02
N ARG A 157 6.51 5.83 6.15
CA ARG A 157 7.15 5.50 7.43
C ARG A 157 7.62 4.04 7.50
N THR A 158 6.86 3.11 6.93
CA THR A 158 7.16 1.66 7.04
C THR A 158 8.14 1.16 5.99
N GLU A 159 8.14 1.73 4.78
CA GLU A 159 8.99 1.27 3.67
C GLU A 159 10.51 1.29 4.01
N PRO A 160 11.07 2.31 4.68
CA PRO A 160 12.46 2.30 5.09
C PRO A 160 12.78 1.22 6.12
N GLN A 161 11.84 0.93 7.02
CA GLN A 161 12.00 -0.13 8.02
C GLN A 161 12.05 -1.50 7.34
N LEU A 162 11.18 -1.74 6.37
CA LEU A 162 11.20 -2.96 5.56
C LEU A 162 12.53 -3.11 4.82
N LYS A 163 12.98 -2.07 4.11
CA LYS A 163 14.28 -2.07 3.41
C LYS A 163 15.47 -2.31 4.34
N LYS A 164 15.40 -1.83 5.59
CA LYS A 164 16.43 -2.10 6.59
C LYS A 164 16.45 -3.58 6.99
N LEU A 165 15.28 -4.15 7.28
CA LEU A 165 15.14 -5.56 7.64
C LEU A 165 15.59 -6.50 6.51
N GLU A 166 15.30 -6.16 5.25
CA GLU A 166 15.77 -6.92 4.08
C GLU A 166 17.30 -6.95 3.98
N ARG A 167 17.96 -5.81 4.22
CA ARG A 167 19.42 -5.74 4.25
C ARG A 167 20.00 -6.59 5.38
N GLU A 168 19.45 -6.48 6.59
CA GLU A 168 19.86 -7.29 7.73
C GLU A 168 19.69 -8.79 7.46
N ARG A 169 18.58 -9.19 6.82
CA ARG A 169 18.34 -10.59 6.39
C ARG A 169 19.41 -11.05 5.41
N ALA A 170 19.77 -10.23 4.41
CA ALA A 170 20.80 -10.56 3.44
C ALA A 170 22.19 -10.71 4.10
N GLU A 171 22.54 -9.82 5.03
CA GLU A 171 23.79 -9.90 5.80
C GLU A 171 23.84 -11.17 6.66
N LEU A 172 22.76 -11.49 7.38
CA LEU A 172 22.67 -12.70 8.18
C LEU A 172 22.77 -13.95 7.32
N LYS A 173 22.13 -13.97 6.14
CA LYS A 173 22.27 -15.08 5.19
C LYS A 173 23.72 -15.26 4.74
N GLY A 174 24.44 -14.16 4.48
CA GLY A 174 25.88 -14.19 4.20
C GLY A 174 26.71 -14.77 5.34
N LYS A 175 26.44 -14.35 6.58
CA LYS A 175 27.11 -14.87 7.79
C LYS A 175 26.83 -16.35 8.03
N ILE A 176 25.61 -16.82 7.76
CA ILE A 176 25.27 -18.24 7.86
C ILE A 176 26.07 -19.05 6.83
N SER A 177 26.15 -18.58 5.59
CA SER A 177 26.94 -19.25 4.56
C SER A 177 28.43 -19.30 4.91
N SER A 178 29.01 -18.20 5.43
CA SER A 178 30.41 -18.21 5.87
C SER A 178 30.64 -19.15 7.06
N LEU A 179 29.69 -19.22 7.99
CA LEU A 179 29.75 -20.14 9.12
C LEU A 179 29.68 -21.60 8.65
N ARG A 180 28.80 -21.93 7.71
CA ARG A 180 28.73 -23.26 7.08
C ARG A 180 30.06 -23.65 6.43
N ASN A 181 30.68 -22.72 5.71
CA ASN A 181 32.00 -22.96 5.11
C ASN A 181 33.08 -23.20 6.17
N ALA A 182 33.06 -22.44 7.27
CA ALA A 182 33.99 -22.64 8.38
C ALA A 182 33.80 -24.00 9.07
N VAL A 183 32.55 -24.41 9.29
CA VAL A 183 32.22 -25.74 9.82
C VAL A 183 32.72 -26.83 8.88
N GLN A 184 32.50 -26.70 7.58
CA GLN A 184 32.99 -27.65 6.58
C GLN A 184 34.52 -27.76 6.60
N LEU A 185 35.23 -26.62 6.69
CA LEU A 185 36.69 -26.62 6.80
C LEU A 185 37.17 -27.35 8.06
N VAL A 186 36.50 -27.16 9.20
CA VAL A 186 36.85 -27.86 10.44
C VAL A 186 36.58 -29.36 10.34
N THR A 187 35.49 -29.77 9.69
CA THR A 187 35.21 -31.20 9.45
C THR A 187 36.24 -31.82 8.52
N ASP A 188 36.61 -31.13 7.43
CA ASP A 188 37.62 -31.59 6.48
C ASP A 188 38.99 -31.75 7.14
N LEU A 189 39.36 -30.82 8.03
CA LEU A 189 40.59 -30.90 8.82
C LEU A 189 40.56 -32.07 9.82
N LYS A 190 39.41 -32.31 10.46
CA LYS A 190 39.24 -33.44 11.37
C LYS A 190 39.38 -34.77 10.63
N ASP A 191 38.79 -34.88 9.45
CA ASP A 191 38.89 -36.06 8.60
C ASP A 191 40.34 -36.27 8.12
N LEU A 192 41.04 -35.21 7.74
CA LEU A 192 42.46 -35.27 7.38
C LEU A 192 43.32 -35.72 8.56
N GLN A 193 43.08 -35.18 9.76
CA GLN A 193 43.79 -35.58 10.97
C GLN A 193 43.54 -37.06 11.29
N GLN A 194 42.31 -37.54 11.13
CA GLN A 194 41.98 -38.95 11.34
C GLN A 194 42.71 -39.85 10.35
N LYS A 195 42.75 -39.48 9.06
CA LYS A 195 43.49 -40.21 8.02
C LYS A 195 44.98 -40.28 8.35
N TYR A 196 45.59 -39.14 8.70
CA TYR A 196 46.99 -39.09 9.12
C TYR A 196 47.27 -39.96 10.35
N ALA A 197 46.39 -39.90 11.37
CA ALA A 197 46.55 -40.73 12.57
C ALA A 197 46.47 -42.23 12.26
N ASN A 198 45.66 -42.63 11.28
CA ASN A 198 45.57 -44.02 10.83
C ASN A 198 46.84 -44.44 10.07
N GLU A 199 47.30 -43.65 9.09
CA GLU A 199 48.56 -43.90 8.36
C GLU A 199 49.78 -43.96 9.29
N ARG A 200 49.83 -43.10 10.30
CA ARG A 200 50.91 -43.09 11.30
C ARG A 200 50.90 -44.35 12.18
N LYS A 201 49.71 -44.89 12.48
CA LYS A 201 49.58 -46.16 13.21
C LYS A 201 50.08 -47.35 12.38
N GLU A 202 49.87 -47.32 11.07
CA GLU A 202 50.37 -48.34 10.14
C GLU A 202 51.89 -48.25 9.94
N ASN A 203 52.46 -47.04 9.91
CA ASN A 203 53.88 -46.80 9.61
C ASN A 203 54.68 -46.21 10.80
N GLN A 204 54.65 -46.83 11.98
CA GLN A 204 55.21 -46.24 13.22
C GLN A 204 56.73 -45.98 13.19
N GLN A 205 57.50 -46.78 12.46
CA GLN A 205 58.97 -46.68 12.41
C GLN A 205 59.48 -45.66 11.38
N GLU A 206 58.63 -45.17 10.48
CA GLU A 206 59.04 -44.22 9.45
C GLU A 206 59.15 -42.80 10.02
N LYS A 207 60.28 -42.12 9.74
CA LYS A 207 60.56 -40.78 10.23
C LYS A 207 59.77 -39.77 9.39
N VAL A 208 58.95 -38.94 10.04
CA VAL A 208 58.19 -37.88 9.36
C VAL A 208 59.15 -36.82 8.80
N VAL A 209 59.29 -36.77 7.48
CA VAL A 209 60.10 -35.77 6.76
C VAL A 209 59.14 -34.83 6.04
N TYR A 210 59.20 -33.55 6.38
CA TYR A 210 58.42 -32.52 5.74
C TYR A 210 59.18 -31.94 4.54
N GLY A 211 58.53 -31.89 3.37
CA GLY A 211 59.08 -31.24 2.20
C GLY A 211 59.19 -29.72 2.37
N VAL A 212 60.04 -29.07 1.59
CA VAL A 212 60.29 -27.61 1.63
C VAL A 212 59.03 -26.80 1.32
N SER A 213 58.10 -27.37 0.55
CA SER A 213 56.79 -26.79 0.20
C SER A 213 55.63 -27.29 1.07
N SER A 214 55.92 -28.03 2.15
CA SER A 214 54.88 -28.51 3.06
C SER A 214 54.32 -27.37 3.91
N LEU A 215 53.08 -27.50 4.37
CA LEU A 215 52.43 -26.50 5.22
C LEU A 215 53.26 -26.16 6.47
N PRO A 216 53.86 -27.12 7.21
CA PRO A 216 54.74 -26.79 8.33
C PRO A 216 55.98 -26.00 7.93
N ALA A 217 56.61 -26.31 6.80
CA ALA A 217 57.76 -25.56 6.30
C ALA A 217 57.36 -24.13 5.90
N LEU A 218 56.23 -23.96 5.20
CA LEU A 218 55.66 -22.67 4.82
C LEU A 218 55.26 -21.82 6.04
N LEU A 219 54.73 -22.44 7.10
CA LEU A 219 54.39 -21.75 8.36
C LEU A 219 55.64 -21.25 9.10
N VAL A 220 56.72 -22.02 9.09
CA VAL A 220 58.00 -21.59 9.66
C VAL A 220 58.60 -20.42 8.86
N GLU A 221 58.55 -20.49 7.53
CA GLU A 221 59.06 -19.41 6.68
C GLU A 221 58.22 -18.13 6.76
N SER A 222 56.89 -18.24 6.70
CA SER A 222 56.00 -17.08 6.86
C SER A 222 56.20 -16.38 8.21
N ARG A 223 56.45 -17.12 9.30
CA ARG A 223 56.80 -16.54 10.61
C ARG A 223 58.11 -15.76 10.59
N ARG A 224 59.13 -16.25 9.87
CA ARG A 224 60.42 -15.54 9.71
C ARG A 224 60.22 -14.24 8.94
N ILE A 225 59.44 -14.27 7.87
CA ILE A 225 59.11 -13.09 7.05
C ILE A 225 58.36 -12.04 7.87
N LEU A 226 57.35 -12.45 8.64
CA LEU A 226 56.58 -11.53 9.50
C LEU A 226 57.45 -10.85 10.56
N GLY A 227 58.42 -11.58 11.13
CA GLY A 227 59.40 -11.03 12.06
C GLY A 227 60.29 -9.97 11.39
N ALA A 228 60.79 -10.24 10.19
CA ALA A 228 61.59 -9.29 9.42
C ALA A 228 60.78 -8.03 9.05
N GLU A 229 59.52 -8.18 8.64
CA GLU A 229 58.61 -7.06 8.36
C GLU A 229 58.46 -6.13 9.58
N GLY A 230 58.26 -6.70 10.77
CA GLY A 230 58.19 -5.95 12.02
C GLY A 230 59.45 -5.14 12.30
N HIS A 231 60.63 -5.71 12.04
CA HIS A 231 61.91 -5.00 12.16
C HIS A 231 62.03 -3.84 11.17
N PHE A 232 61.69 -4.05 9.90
CA PHE A 232 61.70 -2.98 8.90
C PHE A 232 60.74 -1.85 9.25
N ARG A 233 59.53 -2.19 9.72
CA ARG A 233 58.55 -1.20 10.19
C ARG A 233 59.09 -0.36 11.34
N SER A 234 59.77 -0.99 12.31
CA SER A 234 60.39 -0.28 13.43
C SER A 234 61.53 0.64 12.99
N ILE A 235 62.37 0.19 12.05
CA ILE A 235 63.45 1.02 11.49
C ILE A 235 62.88 2.21 10.74
N ASN A 236 61.87 2.00 9.90
CA ASN A 236 61.26 3.06 9.12
C ASN A 236 60.63 4.13 10.02
N ALA A 237 59.93 3.74 11.09
CA ALA A 237 59.39 4.66 12.07
C ALA A 237 60.48 5.52 12.76
N LYS A 238 61.65 4.93 13.07
CA LYS A 238 62.78 5.68 13.65
C LYS A 238 63.40 6.66 12.65
N LEU A 239 63.49 6.27 11.38
CA LEU A 239 64.00 7.14 10.31
C LEU A 239 63.05 8.31 10.04
N GLU A 240 61.74 8.07 10.01
CA GLU A 240 60.73 9.13 9.90
C GLU A 240 60.85 10.13 11.06
N GLN A 241 60.99 9.65 12.30
CA GLN A 241 61.22 10.52 13.45
C GLN A 241 62.51 11.35 13.34
N ALA A 242 63.61 10.75 12.86
CA ALA A 242 64.88 11.46 12.67
C ALA A 242 64.78 12.53 11.57
N LEU A 243 64.08 12.24 10.46
CA LEU A 243 63.81 13.19 9.39
C LEU A 243 62.95 14.37 9.87
N ASP A 244 61.93 14.09 10.67
CA ASP A 244 61.05 15.13 11.21
C ASP A 244 61.77 16.03 12.23
N LEU A 245 62.77 15.50 12.94
CA LEU A 245 63.65 16.29 13.82
C LEU A 245 64.62 17.16 13.00
N GLN A 246 65.17 16.65 11.90
CA GLN A 246 66.04 17.45 11.02
C GLN A 246 65.32 18.57 10.30
N LYS A 247 64.04 18.39 9.93
CA LYS A 247 63.22 19.44 9.30
C LYS A 247 62.82 20.57 10.26
N LYS A 248 62.99 20.37 11.57
CA LYS A 248 62.62 21.33 12.63
C LYS A 248 63.81 22.14 13.14
N ASN A 249 65.04 21.81 12.73
CA ASN A 249 66.26 22.57 12.96
C ASN A 249 66.63 23.37 11.71
#